data_AF-H3GUJ3-F1
#
_entry.id   AF-H3GUJ3-F1
#
_cell.length_a   1.000
_cell.length_b   1.000
_cell.length_c   1.000
_cell.angle_alpha   90.00
_cell.angle_beta   90.00
_cell.angle_gamma   90.00
#
_symmetry.space_group_name_H-M   'P 1'
#
loop_
_entity.id
_entity.type
_entity.pdbx_description
1 polymer ?
#
loop_
_entity_poly.entity_id
_entity_poly.type
_entity_poly.pdbx_seq_one_letter_code
_entity_poly.pdbx_strand_id
1 'polypeptide(L)'
;MGKLRKTARMRPAVNHVEMHPWLMRPSLVKYRQEHDILMQILERRTSIPQFTMDDDDVRALAALQVSGALSERMRQRGMATCPHCCQGFGSASLPIHVRRCRALLASTPEEDAEPGQANQKGRKCLRFVTKHFESVCMDKIVAFPEAEAALIAAMPSNLVHRMVVNLVKESKQVKTKNRESRAAIENLENALDGARHDVSQLESARDWAAISRARMAEQQQVAERLQRELEATKTTLATVEVENQRLRSKGESAEKKTLRLEAKINALNAEKVSLKKEAKEAQRREMEATRELASTRKLWLSMHTSTPDSYDKRDQAPGYCPQTSLRGRI
;
A
#
# COMPACT_ATOMS: atom_id res chain seq x y z
N MET A 1 -23.79 6.17 28.32
CA MET A 1 -22.91 5.16 27.69
C MET A 1 -23.66 4.46 26.55
N GLY A 2 -23.85 5.15 25.43
CA GLY A 2 -24.41 4.58 24.21
C GLY A 2 -23.35 4.58 23.13
N LYS A 3 -22.95 3.39 22.66
CA LYS A 3 -22.23 3.06 21.41
C LYS A 3 -21.53 1.70 21.62
N LEU A 4 -22.19 0.60 21.25
CA LEU A 4 -21.56 -0.71 20.95
C LEU A 4 -22.62 -1.71 20.43
N ARG A 5 -23.36 -1.33 19.38
CA ARG A 5 -24.13 -2.27 18.56
C ARG A 5 -23.99 -1.89 17.09
N LYS A 6 -22.80 -2.10 16.54
CA LYS A 6 -22.58 -2.25 15.10
C LYS A 6 -22.10 -3.67 14.86
N THR A 7 -23.03 -4.61 14.91
CA THR A 7 -22.83 -5.96 14.41
C THR A 7 -22.64 -5.89 12.90
N ALA A 8 -21.51 -6.42 12.44
CA ALA A 8 -21.22 -6.63 11.04
C ALA A 8 -22.36 -7.44 10.41
N ARG A 9 -23.08 -6.86 9.44
CA ARG A 9 -23.99 -7.61 8.57
C ARG A 9 -23.12 -8.37 7.58
N MET A 10 -22.70 -9.59 7.93
CA MET A 10 -22.26 -10.57 6.93
C MET A 10 -23.44 -10.82 5.99
N ARG A 11 -23.26 -10.52 4.70
CA ARG A 11 -24.15 -11.03 3.66
C ARG A 11 -23.77 -12.48 3.41
N PRO A 12 -24.65 -13.47 3.61
CA PRO A 12 -24.32 -14.83 3.24
C PRO A 12 -24.19 -14.91 1.72
N ALA A 13 -23.10 -15.53 1.26
CA ALA A 13 -22.91 -15.90 -0.13
C ALA A 13 -24.05 -16.84 -0.54
N VAL A 14 -24.80 -16.41 -1.56
CA VAL A 14 -26.00 -17.05 -2.06
C VAL A 14 -25.63 -18.37 -2.74
N ASN A 15 -25.75 -19.48 -2.01
CA ASN A 15 -25.91 -20.80 -2.61
C ASN A 15 -27.40 -21.13 -2.58
N HIS A 16 -28.00 -21.29 -3.76
CA HIS A 16 -29.33 -21.88 -3.91
C HIS A 16 -29.28 -23.30 -3.33
N VAL A 17 -29.81 -23.47 -2.12
CA VAL A 17 -30.15 -24.78 -1.57
C VAL A 17 -31.67 -24.88 -1.67
N GLU A 18 -32.16 -25.62 -2.66
CA GLU A 18 -33.54 -26.07 -2.62
C GLU A 18 -33.72 -26.90 -1.35
N MET A 19 -34.55 -26.40 -0.42
CA MET A 19 -34.79 -27.10 0.83
C MET A 19 -35.51 -28.41 0.55
N HIS A 20 -34.90 -29.51 1.00
CA HIS A 20 -35.47 -30.83 0.91
C HIS A 20 -36.88 -30.86 1.56
N PRO A 21 -37.92 -31.47 0.93
CA PRO A 21 -39.31 -31.46 1.41
C PRO A 21 -39.50 -31.90 2.86
N TRP A 22 -38.56 -32.69 3.39
CA TRP A 22 -38.55 -33.12 4.80
C TRP A 22 -38.38 -31.96 5.80
N LEU A 23 -37.65 -30.89 5.42
CA LEU A 23 -37.46 -29.69 6.26
C LEU A 23 -38.66 -28.73 6.24
N MET A 24 -39.66 -29.01 5.39
CA MET A 24 -40.91 -28.25 5.26
C MET A 24 -42.08 -28.88 6.04
N ARG A 25 -41.82 -29.88 6.89
CA ARG A 25 -42.87 -30.54 7.69
C ARG A 25 -43.49 -29.55 8.69
N PRO A 26 -44.84 -29.52 8.84
CA PRO A 26 -45.52 -28.57 9.72
C PRO A 26 -45.03 -28.56 11.18
N SER A 27 -44.62 -29.73 11.71
CA SER A 27 -44.07 -29.85 13.06
C SER A 27 -42.74 -29.14 13.24
N LEU A 28 -41.87 -29.20 12.22
CA LEU A 28 -40.56 -28.53 12.21
C LEU A 28 -40.70 -27.03 11.99
N VAL A 29 -41.70 -26.59 11.22
CA VAL A 29 -42.02 -25.17 11.03
C VAL A 29 -42.51 -24.55 12.34
N LYS A 30 -43.40 -25.23 13.09
CA LYS A 30 -43.85 -24.77 14.42
C LYS A 30 -42.69 -24.65 15.41
N TYR A 31 -41.85 -25.68 15.51
CA TYR A 31 -40.67 -25.67 16.38
C TYR A 31 -39.73 -24.49 16.07
N ARG A 32 -39.53 -24.17 14.78
CA ARG A 32 -38.68 -23.04 14.36
C ARG A 32 -39.28 -21.68 14.69
N GLN A 33 -40.61 -21.53 14.59
CA GLN A 33 -41.32 -20.33 15.01
C GLN A 33 -41.27 -20.13 16.52
N GLU A 34 -41.39 -21.22 17.30
CA GLU A 34 -41.31 -21.17 18.77
C GLU A 34 -39.90 -20.79 19.28
N HIS A 35 -38.85 -21.07 18.48
CA HIS A 35 -37.46 -20.80 18.83
C HIS A 35 -36.81 -19.63 18.07
N ASP A 36 -37.64 -18.78 17.42
CA ASP A 36 -37.22 -17.56 16.71
C ASP A 36 -36.13 -17.77 15.64
N ILE A 37 -36.20 -18.92 14.94
CA ILE A 37 -35.29 -19.26 13.84
C ILE A 37 -35.85 -18.66 12.55
N LEU A 38 -35.36 -17.47 12.18
CA LEU A 38 -35.80 -16.74 10.98
C LEU A 38 -35.44 -17.48 9.68
N MET A 39 -36.46 -17.99 8.98
CA MET A 39 -36.35 -18.49 7.61
C MET A 39 -36.80 -17.39 6.64
N GLN A 40 -35.86 -16.70 6.00
CA GLN A 40 -36.20 -15.79 4.91
C GLN A 40 -36.52 -16.60 3.65
N ILE A 41 -37.82 -16.68 3.32
CA ILE A 41 -38.28 -17.10 2.00
C ILE A 41 -37.99 -15.92 1.06
N LEU A 42 -37.00 -16.06 0.19
CA LEU A 42 -36.73 -15.10 -0.87
C LEU A 42 -37.85 -15.21 -1.92
N GLU A 43 -38.84 -14.32 -1.81
CA GLU A 43 -39.81 -14.08 -2.87
C GLU A 43 -39.08 -13.62 -4.15
N ARG A 44 -39.49 -14.18 -5.29
CA ARG A 44 -38.98 -13.88 -6.63
C ARG A 44 -38.92 -12.38 -6.89
N ARG A 45 -37.71 -11.83 -6.96
CA ARG A 45 -37.43 -10.59 -7.71
C ARG A 45 -36.76 -10.94 -9.03
N THR A 46 -37.55 -10.92 -10.09
CA THR A 46 -37.07 -10.85 -11.47
C THR A 46 -36.43 -9.48 -11.73
N SER A 47 -35.15 -9.36 -11.43
CA SER A 47 -34.27 -8.35 -12.03
C SER A 47 -32.81 -8.76 -11.81
N ILE A 48 -32.27 -9.53 -12.75
CA ILE A 48 -30.85 -9.83 -12.84
C ILE A 48 -30.15 -8.56 -13.35
N PRO A 49 -29.15 -7.99 -12.64
CA PRO A 49 -28.26 -7.01 -13.25
C PRO A 49 -27.37 -7.75 -14.24
N GLN A 50 -27.37 -7.35 -15.51
CA GLN A 50 -26.33 -7.76 -16.45
C GLN A 50 -24.98 -7.32 -15.89
N PHE A 51 -24.18 -8.27 -15.41
CA PHE A 51 -22.76 -8.10 -15.24
C PHE A 51 -22.17 -7.96 -16.65
N THR A 52 -21.81 -6.74 -17.04
CA THR A 52 -20.86 -6.54 -18.13
C THR A 52 -19.48 -6.90 -17.55
N MET A 53 -18.85 -7.95 -18.08
CA MET A 53 -17.43 -8.19 -17.82
C MET A 53 -16.65 -7.02 -18.42
N ASP A 54 -15.82 -6.37 -17.62
CA ASP A 54 -14.94 -5.32 -18.10
C ASP A 54 -13.82 -5.92 -18.96
N ASP A 55 -13.32 -5.17 -19.96
CA ASP A 55 -12.34 -5.64 -20.95
C ASP A 55 -11.04 -6.19 -20.32
N ASP A 56 -10.71 -5.76 -19.10
CA ASP A 56 -9.56 -6.27 -18.35
C ASP A 56 -9.79 -7.68 -17.80
N ASP A 57 -11.02 -8.04 -17.43
CA ASP A 57 -11.37 -9.40 -17.00
C ASP A 57 -11.40 -10.36 -18.21
N VAL A 58 -11.86 -9.88 -19.37
CA VAL A 58 -11.77 -10.61 -20.65
C VAL A 58 -10.31 -10.83 -21.03
N ARG A 59 -9.46 -9.81 -20.86
CA ARG A 59 -8.01 -9.88 -21.14
C ARG A 59 -7.27 -10.79 -20.16
N ALA A 60 -7.65 -10.79 -18.89
CA ALA A 60 -7.09 -11.70 -17.88
C ALA A 60 -7.46 -13.16 -18.15
N LEU A 61 -8.70 -13.44 -18.58
CA LEU A 61 -9.11 -14.78 -18.99
C LEU A 61 -8.46 -15.23 -20.30
N ALA A 62 -8.25 -14.32 -21.25
CA ALA A 62 -7.48 -14.60 -22.47
C ALA A 62 -5.99 -14.87 -22.17
N ALA A 63 -5.40 -14.21 -21.17
CA ALA A 63 -4.04 -14.48 -20.72
C ALA A 63 -3.89 -15.83 -19.99
N LEU A 64 -4.98 -16.33 -19.38
CA LEU A 64 -5.04 -17.66 -18.76
C LEU A 64 -5.34 -18.78 -19.77
N GLN A 65 -5.79 -18.45 -20.99
CA GLN A 65 -5.91 -19.41 -22.09
C GLN A 65 -4.51 -19.79 -22.61
N VAL A 66 -3.90 -20.77 -21.95
CA VAL A 66 -2.72 -21.47 -22.44
C VAL A 66 -3.04 -22.13 -23.78
N SER A 67 -2.64 -21.47 -24.87
CA SER A 67 -2.75 -22.00 -26.22
C SER A 67 -1.87 -23.23 -26.42
N GLY A 68 -2.51 -24.34 -26.82
CA GLY A 68 -2.10 -25.07 -28.03
C GLY A 68 -1.02 -26.15 -27.99
N ALA A 69 -0.26 -26.36 -26.90
CA ALA A 69 0.77 -27.41 -26.91
C ALA A 69 0.92 -28.25 -25.62
N LEU A 70 0.39 -27.78 -24.48
CA LEU A 70 0.43 -28.54 -23.21
C LEU A 70 -0.81 -29.43 -23.01
N SER A 71 -1.96 -29.07 -23.60
CA SER A 71 -3.20 -29.85 -23.51
C SER A 71 -3.10 -31.20 -24.25
N GLU A 72 -2.34 -31.27 -25.35
CA GLU A 72 -2.10 -32.52 -26.07
C GLU A 72 -1.06 -33.42 -25.38
N ARG A 73 0.01 -32.84 -24.81
CA ARG A 73 1.04 -33.60 -24.08
C ARG A 73 0.56 -34.16 -22.74
N MET A 74 -0.43 -33.56 -22.09
CA MET A 74 -1.02 -34.10 -20.86
C MET A 74 -2.02 -35.24 -21.11
N ARG A 75 -2.59 -35.34 -22.32
CA ARG A 75 -3.49 -36.45 -22.69
C ARG A 75 -2.76 -37.76 -23.00
N GLN A 76 -1.47 -37.73 -23.33
CA GLN A 76 -0.76 -38.91 -23.84
C GLN A 76 0.24 -39.56 -22.87
N ARG A 77 0.54 -38.95 -21.71
CA ARG A 77 1.38 -39.60 -20.69
C ARG A 77 0.53 -40.34 -19.66
N GLY A 78 0.59 -41.68 -19.73
CA GLY A 78 0.12 -42.55 -18.65
C GLY A 78 -1.25 -43.20 -18.87
N MET A 79 -1.67 -43.37 -20.13
CA MET A 79 -2.81 -44.25 -20.41
C MET A 79 -2.37 -45.70 -20.31
N ALA A 80 -2.79 -46.37 -19.24
CA ALA A 80 -2.64 -47.81 -19.12
C ALA A 80 -3.91 -48.47 -19.67
N THR A 81 -3.72 -49.54 -20.43
CA THR A 81 -4.82 -50.25 -21.09
C THR A 81 -5.48 -51.23 -20.14
N CYS A 82 -6.80 -51.28 -20.17
CA CYS A 82 -7.54 -52.30 -19.44
C CYS A 82 -7.25 -53.69 -20.04
N PRO A 83 -6.82 -54.70 -19.26
CA PRO A 83 -6.53 -56.04 -19.78
C PRO A 83 -7.78 -56.80 -20.24
N HIS A 84 -8.98 -56.28 -19.97
CA HIS A 84 -10.25 -56.92 -20.30
C HIS A 84 -10.93 -56.39 -21.56
N CYS A 85 -10.75 -55.11 -21.89
CA CYS A 85 -11.37 -54.48 -23.07
C CYS A 85 -10.37 -53.71 -23.94
N CYS A 86 -9.09 -53.68 -23.56
CA CYS A 86 -7.98 -53.01 -24.23
C CYS A 86 -8.16 -51.49 -24.44
N GLN A 87 -9.15 -50.85 -23.81
CA GLN A 87 -9.33 -49.40 -23.86
C GLN A 87 -8.31 -48.68 -22.95
N GLY A 88 -7.83 -47.53 -23.40
CA GLY A 88 -6.86 -46.71 -22.67
C GLY A 88 -7.52 -45.84 -21.60
N PHE A 89 -7.02 -45.91 -20.38
CA PHE A 89 -7.51 -45.11 -19.26
C PHE A 89 -6.37 -44.41 -18.52
N GLY A 90 -6.61 -43.20 -18.02
CA GLY A 90 -5.70 -42.55 -17.10
C GLY A 90 -5.52 -43.36 -15.80
N SER A 91 -4.40 -43.15 -15.11
CA SER A 91 -4.00 -43.89 -13.91
C SER A 91 -5.05 -43.91 -12.79
N ALA A 92 -5.81 -42.83 -12.62
CA ALA A 92 -6.89 -42.75 -11.63
C ALA A 92 -8.17 -43.48 -12.08
N SER A 93 -8.44 -43.54 -13.39
CA SER A 93 -9.68 -44.08 -13.97
C SER A 93 -9.59 -45.58 -14.21
N LEU A 94 -8.38 -46.11 -14.47
CA LEU A 94 -8.16 -47.52 -14.78
C LEU A 94 -8.63 -48.48 -13.67
N PRO A 95 -8.34 -48.28 -12.36
CA PRO A 95 -8.77 -49.20 -11.31
C PRO A 95 -10.29 -49.27 -11.18
N ILE A 96 -10.97 -48.14 -11.41
CA ILE A 96 -12.43 -48.05 -11.37
C ILE A 96 -13.03 -48.79 -12.56
N HIS A 97 -12.47 -48.58 -13.75
CA HIS A 97 -12.92 -49.25 -14.96
C HIS A 97 -12.66 -50.77 -14.89
N VAL A 98 -11.47 -51.22 -14.49
CA VAL A 98 -11.12 -52.65 -14.41
C VAL A 98 -12.07 -53.41 -13.50
N ARG A 99 -12.47 -52.84 -12.36
CA ARG A 99 -13.49 -53.47 -11.48
C ARG A 99 -14.84 -53.64 -12.17
N ARG A 100 -15.26 -52.64 -12.94
CA ARG A 100 -16.56 -52.63 -13.63
C ARG A 100 -16.55 -53.51 -14.88
N CYS A 101 -15.44 -53.50 -15.63
CA CYS A 101 -15.22 -54.31 -16.82
C CYS A 101 -15.11 -55.81 -16.47
N ARG A 102 -14.41 -56.15 -15.37
CA ARG A 102 -14.37 -57.52 -14.83
C ARG A 102 -15.73 -58.03 -14.38
N ALA A 103 -16.59 -57.16 -13.82
CA ALA A 103 -17.93 -57.54 -13.41
C ALA A 103 -18.86 -57.84 -14.60
N LEU A 104 -18.58 -57.29 -15.78
CA LEU A 104 -19.35 -57.53 -17.01
C LEU A 104 -18.94 -58.83 -17.73
N LEU A 105 -17.70 -59.31 -17.52
CA LEU A 105 -17.20 -60.57 -18.10
C LEU A 105 -17.59 -61.81 -17.29
N ALA A 106 -17.98 -61.67 -16.02
CA ALA A 106 -18.29 -62.80 -15.13
C ALA A 106 -19.71 -63.39 -15.30
N SER A 107 -20.29 -63.26 -16.49
CA SER A 107 -21.61 -63.81 -16.82
C SER A 107 -21.52 -64.71 -18.06
N THR A 108 -20.74 -65.79 -17.96
CA THR A 108 -20.98 -67.00 -18.76
C THR A 108 -21.19 -68.14 -17.78
N PRO A 109 -22.30 -68.89 -17.87
CA PRO A 109 -22.46 -70.10 -17.08
C PRO A 109 -21.56 -71.19 -17.66
N GLU A 110 -21.31 -72.20 -16.84
CA GLU A 110 -20.78 -73.54 -17.14
C GLU A 110 -19.34 -73.83 -16.66
N GLU A 111 -19.32 -74.85 -15.78
CA GLU A 111 -18.23 -75.75 -15.36
C GLU A 111 -17.07 -75.19 -14.53
N ASP A 112 -16.59 -75.82 -13.46
CA ASP A 112 -17.14 -76.75 -12.48
C ASP A 112 -16.09 -76.85 -11.36
N ALA A 113 -16.54 -77.17 -10.14
CA ALA A 113 -15.79 -77.75 -9.01
C ALA A 113 -14.39 -77.19 -8.62
N GLU A 114 -14.37 -76.27 -7.64
CA GLU A 114 -13.23 -76.07 -6.72
C GLU A 114 -13.75 -76.18 -5.26
N PRO A 115 -13.30 -77.17 -4.46
CA PRO A 115 -13.81 -77.41 -3.11
C PRO A 115 -13.17 -76.44 -2.12
N GLY A 116 -13.69 -75.20 -2.08
CA GLY A 116 -13.28 -74.20 -1.09
C GLY A 116 -14.31 -73.11 -0.79
N GLN A 117 -15.39 -73.00 -1.57
CA GLN A 117 -16.30 -71.83 -1.53
C GLN A 117 -17.61 -72.02 -0.76
N ALA A 118 -17.85 -73.18 -0.12
CA ALA A 118 -19.06 -73.39 0.68
C ALA A 118 -19.16 -72.45 1.90
N ASN A 119 -18.03 -71.94 2.40
CA ASN A 119 -18.00 -71.14 3.64
C ASN A 119 -18.21 -69.62 3.41
N GLN A 120 -18.09 -69.12 2.17
CA GLN A 120 -18.34 -67.69 1.87
C GLN A 120 -19.81 -67.38 1.54
N LYS A 121 -20.51 -68.26 0.80
CA LYS A 121 -21.94 -68.11 0.50
C LYS A 121 -22.79 -68.21 1.78
N GLY A 122 -22.47 -69.17 2.66
CA GLY A 122 -23.10 -69.29 3.98
C GLY A 122 -22.90 -68.05 4.86
N ARG A 123 -21.69 -67.46 4.90
CA ARG A 123 -21.41 -66.24 5.68
C ARG A 123 -22.08 -64.96 5.15
N LYS A 124 -22.38 -64.87 3.85
CA LYS A 124 -23.11 -63.74 3.25
C LYS A 124 -24.63 -63.88 3.49
N CYS A 125 -25.17 -65.09 3.33
CA CYS A 125 -26.56 -65.39 3.64
C CYS A 125 -26.86 -65.21 5.14
N LEU A 126 -25.99 -65.72 6.02
CA LEU A 126 -26.12 -65.52 7.45
C LEU A 126 -26.02 -64.03 7.84
N ARG A 127 -25.08 -63.26 7.27
CA ARG A 127 -25.02 -61.80 7.52
C ARG A 127 -26.26 -61.07 7.03
N PHE A 128 -26.80 -61.41 5.87
CA PHE A 128 -28.02 -60.81 5.35
C PHE A 128 -29.22 -61.14 6.25
N VAL A 129 -29.40 -62.40 6.65
CA VAL A 129 -30.45 -62.84 7.59
C VAL A 129 -30.29 -62.17 8.95
N THR A 130 -29.06 -62.05 9.46
CA THR A 130 -28.78 -61.43 10.77
C THR A 130 -29.08 -59.92 10.76
N LYS A 131 -28.74 -59.22 9.66
CA LYS A 131 -29.04 -57.80 9.45
C LYS A 131 -30.53 -57.53 9.24
N HIS A 132 -31.20 -58.45 8.55
CA HIS A 132 -32.66 -58.42 8.35
C HIS A 132 -33.40 -58.76 9.65
N PHE A 133 -32.84 -59.63 10.50
CA PHE A 133 -33.35 -59.94 11.85
C PHE A 133 -33.18 -58.74 12.79
N GLU A 134 -32.06 -58.03 12.76
CA GLU A 134 -31.90 -56.76 13.51
C GLU A 134 -32.91 -55.68 13.06
N SER A 135 -33.01 -55.42 11.76
CA SER A 135 -33.87 -54.36 11.22
C SER A 135 -35.36 -54.69 11.26
N VAL A 136 -35.73 -55.96 11.11
CA VAL A 136 -37.15 -56.37 11.01
C VAL A 136 -37.66 -56.96 12.31
N CYS A 137 -36.89 -57.80 13.02
CA CYS A 137 -37.38 -58.36 14.27
C CYS A 137 -37.21 -57.40 15.45
N MET A 138 -36.15 -56.59 15.59
CA MET A 138 -36.10 -55.70 16.78
C MET A 138 -37.11 -54.55 16.72
N ASP A 139 -37.43 -54.02 15.54
CA ASP A 139 -38.47 -52.98 15.37
C ASP A 139 -39.90 -53.57 15.40
N LYS A 140 -40.11 -54.83 14.99
CA LYS A 140 -41.43 -55.49 15.00
C LYS A 140 -41.71 -56.37 16.22
N ILE A 141 -40.71 -56.85 16.96
CA ILE A 141 -40.89 -57.51 18.28
C ILE A 141 -41.60 -56.55 19.22
N VAL A 142 -41.30 -55.25 19.12
CA VAL A 142 -41.95 -54.18 19.89
C VAL A 142 -43.42 -54.00 19.49
N ALA A 143 -43.79 -54.35 18.25
CA ALA A 143 -45.15 -54.20 17.73
C ALA A 143 -46.00 -55.50 17.80
N PHE A 144 -45.39 -56.70 17.68
CA PHE A 144 -46.05 -58.00 17.64
C PHE A 144 -45.21 -59.11 18.32
N PRO A 145 -45.07 -59.08 19.65
CA PRO A 145 -44.14 -59.94 20.38
C PRO A 145 -44.48 -61.44 20.30
N GLU A 146 -45.75 -61.82 20.22
CA GLU A 146 -46.18 -63.22 20.25
C GLU A 146 -45.92 -63.97 18.93
N ALA A 147 -46.24 -63.35 17.79
CA ALA A 147 -46.02 -63.95 16.47
C ALA A 147 -44.53 -64.10 16.15
N GLU A 148 -43.71 -63.12 16.57
CA GLU A 148 -42.27 -63.18 16.37
C GLU A 148 -41.59 -64.12 17.37
N ALA A 149 -42.08 -64.22 18.61
CA ALA A 149 -41.61 -65.23 19.57
C ALA A 149 -41.90 -66.65 19.08
N ALA A 150 -43.07 -66.90 18.48
CA ALA A 150 -43.41 -68.20 17.88
C ALA A 150 -42.49 -68.55 16.70
N LEU A 151 -42.17 -67.58 15.85
CA LEU A 151 -41.22 -67.76 14.74
C LEU A 151 -39.81 -68.09 15.25
N ILE A 152 -39.36 -67.41 16.32
CA ILE A 152 -38.07 -67.66 16.95
C ILE A 152 -38.03 -69.04 17.61
N ALA A 153 -39.13 -69.46 18.26
CA ALA A 153 -39.25 -70.78 18.87
C ALA A 153 -39.29 -71.92 17.85
N ALA A 154 -39.80 -71.66 16.64
CA ALA A 154 -39.81 -72.63 15.52
C ALA A 154 -38.45 -72.78 14.84
N MET A 155 -37.48 -71.87 15.08
CA MET A 155 -36.15 -71.97 14.51
C MET A 155 -35.29 -73.03 15.22
N PRO A 156 -34.44 -73.78 14.50
CA PRO A 156 -33.44 -74.65 15.10
C PRO A 156 -32.53 -73.89 16.08
N SER A 157 -32.38 -74.40 17.30
CA SER A 157 -31.64 -73.74 18.38
C SER A 157 -30.20 -73.37 18.00
N ASN A 158 -29.53 -74.21 17.20
CA ASN A 158 -28.18 -73.96 16.69
C ASN A 158 -28.07 -72.80 15.69
N LEU A 159 -29.17 -72.44 15.02
CA LEU A 159 -29.26 -71.29 14.11
C LEU A 159 -29.46 -70.01 14.90
N VAL A 160 -30.42 -70.01 15.84
CA VAL A 160 -30.68 -68.88 16.74
C VAL A 160 -29.43 -68.54 17.54
N HIS A 161 -28.77 -69.55 18.11
CA HIS A 161 -27.52 -69.36 18.85
C HIS A 161 -26.42 -68.73 17.98
N ARG A 162 -26.25 -69.19 16.73
CA ARG A 162 -25.27 -68.59 15.80
C ARG A 162 -25.61 -67.14 15.44
N MET A 163 -26.88 -66.83 15.21
CA MET A 163 -27.33 -65.47 14.91
C MET A 163 -27.04 -64.54 16.09
N VAL A 164 -27.44 -64.92 17.31
CA VAL A 164 -27.17 -64.13 18.53
C VAL A 164 -25.68 -63.93 18.77
N VAL A 165 -24.85 -64.97 18.59
CA VAL A 165 -23.39 -64.85 18.75
C VAL A 165 -22.80 -63.88 17.71
N ASN A 166 -23.27 -63.90 16.46
CA ASN A 166 -22.81 -62.96 15.44
C ASN A 166 -23.26 -61.52 15.74
N LEU A 167 -24.51 -61.32 16.16
CA LEU A 167 -25.03 -60.02 16.59
C LEU A 167 -24.20 -59.41 17.73
N VAL A 168 -23.89 -60.20 18.76
CA VAL A 168 -23.06 -59.73 19.88
C VAL A 168 -21.65 -59.40 19.41
N LYS A 169 -21.06 -60.20 18.51
CA LYS A 169 -19.74 -59.91 17.93
C LYS A 169 -19.75 -58.64 17.09
N GLU A 170 -20.75 -58.46 16.22
CA GLU A 170 -20.92 -57.26 15.39
C GLU A 170 -21.18 -56.03 16.26
N SER A 171 -22.03 -56.12 17.28
CA SER A 171 -22.27 -55.06 18.27
C SER A 171 -20.99 -54.64 19.00
N LYS A 172 -20.15 -55.60 19.43
CA LYS A 172 -18.85 -55.30 20.05
C LYS A 172 -17.88 -54.62 19.06
N GLN A 173 -17.86 -55.06 17.80
CA GLN A 173 -17.03 -54.44 16.75
C GLN A 173 -17.51 -53.02 16.40
N VAL A 174 -18.82 -52.78 16.35
CA VAL A 174 -19.37 -51.44 16.10
C VAL A 174 -19.09 -50.52 17.29
N LYS A 175 -19.21 -50.99 18.52
CA LYS A 175 -18.90 -50.20 19.73
C LYS A 175 -17.43 -49.77 19.79
N THR A 176 -16.50 -50.65 19.42
CA THR A 176 -15.06 -50.33 19.36
C THR A 176 -14.78 -49.29 18.28
N LYS A 177 -15.26 -49.51 17.05
CA LYS A 177 -15.14 -48.53 15.95
C LYS A 177 -15.77 -47.18 16.29
N ASN A 178 -16.92 -47.13 16.96
CA ASN A 178 -17.53 -45.87 17.37
C ASN A 178 -16.70 -45.11 18.40
N ARG A 179 -16.00 -45.81 19.31
CA ARG A 179 -15.07 -45.16 20.26
C ARG A 179 -13.86 -44.59 19.53
N GLU A 180 -13.29 -45.35 18.59
CA GLU A 180 -12.19 -44.89 17.74
C GLU A 180 -12.59 -43.67 16.90
N SER A 181 -13.75 -43.71 16.25
CA SER A 181 -14.27 -42.56 15.49
C SER A 181 -14.50 -41.33 16.37
N ARG A 182 -15.00 -41.49 17.60
CA ARG A 182 -15.17 -40.37 18.53
C ARG A 182 -13.84 -39.74 18.92
N ALA A 183 -12.84 -40.55 19.24
CA ALA A 183 -11.49 -40.06 19.53
C ALA A 183 -10.86 -39.35 18.32
N ALA A 184 -11.09 -39.87 17.11
CA ALA A 184 -10.63 -39.21 15.88
C ALA A 184 -11.32 -37.86 15.64
N ILE A 185 -12.62 -37.76 15.90
CA ILE A 185 -13.37 -36.50 15.80
C ILE A 185 -12.82 -35.47 16.78
N GLU A 186 -12.64 -35.85 18.05
CA GLU A 186 -12.10 -34.95 19.08
C GLU A 186 -10.69 -34.43 18.72
N ASN A 187 -9.83 -35.30 18.19
CA ASN A 187 -8.51 -34.89 17.71
C ASN A 187 -8.59 -33.90 16.55
N LEU A 188 -9.52 -34.10 15.61
CA LEU A 188 -9.73 -33.18 14.48
C LEU A 188 -10.33 -31.85 14.93
N GLU A 189 -11.24 -31.86 15.91
CA GLU A 189 -11.80 -30.64 16.51
C GLU A 189 -10.71 -29.82 17.20
N ASN A 190 -9.86 -30.46 18.01
CA ASN A 190 -8.71 -29.80 18.65
C ASN A 190 -7.72 -29.23 17.62
N ALA A 191 -7.44 -29.97 16.55
CA ALA A 191 -6.57 -29.49 15.47
C ALA A 191 -7.18 -28.30 14.72
N LEU A 192 -8.49 -28.32 14.49
CA LEU A 192 -9.22 -27.24 13.82
C LEU A 192 -9.26 -25.98 14.69
N ASP A 193 -9.44 -26.12 15.99
CA ASP A 193 -9.34 -25.00 16.90
C ASP A 193 -7.92 -24.45 16.97
N GLY A 194 -6.89 -25.30 17.02
CA GLY A 194 -5.49 -24.87 16.88
C GLY A 194 -5.25 -24.05 15.60
N ALA A 195 -5.69 -24.55 14.45
CA ALA A 195 -5.57 -23.85 13.18
C ALA A 195 -6.32 -22.52 13.15
N ARG A 196 -7.47 -22.40 13.82
CA ARG A 196 -8.21 -21.13 13.96
C ARG A 196 -7.41 -20.10 14.75
N HIS A 197 -6.79 -20.52 15.86
CA HIS A 197 -5.94 -19.63 16.65
C HIS A 197 -4.74 -19.14 15.83
N ASP A 198 -4.10 -20.03 15.07
CA ASP A 198 -2.98 -19.67 14.19
C ASP A 198 -3.39 -18.66 13.12
N VAL A 199 -4.56 -18.85 12.49
CA VAL A 199 -5.10 -17.89 11.52
C VAL A 199 -5.30 -16.52 12.17
N SER A 200 -5.91 -16.44 13.36
CA SER A 200 -6.10 -15.17 14.06
C SER A 200 -4.78 -14.48 14.43
N GLN A 201 -3.73 -15.25 14.77
CA GLN A 201 -2.39 -14.70 15.00
C GLN A 201 -1.77 -14.16 13.71
N LEU A 202 -1.88 -14.90 12.60
CA LEU A 202 -1.37 -14.47 11.30
C LEU A 202 -2.10 -13.23 10.78
N GLU A 203 -3.41 -13.11 10.99
CA GLU A 203 -4.18 -11.91 10.66
C GLU A 203 -3.69 -10.71 11.46
N SER A 204 -3.49 -10.88 12.77
CA SER A 204 -2.93 -9.82 13.63
C SER A 204 -1.53 -9.40 13.17
N ALA A 205 -0.67 -10.36 12.85
CA ALA A 205 0.68 -10.10 12.34
C ALA A 205 0.65 -9.38 10.98
N ARG A 206 -0.27 -9.77 10.09
CA ARG A 206 -0.48 -9.10 8.78
C ARG A 206 -0.90 -7.65 8.98
N ASP A 207 -1.81 -7.38 9.92
CA ASP A 207 -2.29 -6.03 10.18
C ASP A 207 -1.17 -5.15 10.77
N TRP A 208 -0.36 -5.68 11.68
CA TRP A 208 0.86 -5.02 12.15
C TRP A 208 1.85 -4.72 11.03
N ALA A 209 2.06 -5.67 10.12
CA ALA A 209 2.94 -5.47 8.97
C ALA A 209 2.38 -4.39 8.02
N ALA A 210 1.06 -4.30 7.86
CA ALA A 210 0.42 -3.24 7.06
C ALA A 210 0.63 -1.85 7.71
N ILE A 211 0.42 -1.72 9.02
CA ILE A 211 0.67 -0.49 9.77
C ILE A 211 2.15 -0.08 9.67
N SER A 212 3.06 -1.04 9.84
CA SER A 212 4.50 -0.80 9.72
C SER A 212 4.88 -0.28 8.32
N ARG A 213 4.38 -0.91 7.26
CA ARG A 213 4.61 -0.46 5.88
C ARG A 213 4.05 0.95 5.63
N ALA A 214 2.85 1.26 6.13
CA ALA A 214 2.27 2.60 6.00
C ALA A 214 3.15 3.65 6.67
N ARG A 215 3.64 3.39 7.89
CA ARG A 215 4.56 4.29 8.59
C ARG A 215 5.88 4.48 7.83
N MET A 216 6.45 3.41 7.25
CA MET A 216 7.66 3.52 6.43
C MET A 216 7.43 4.35 5.17
N ALA A 217 6.27 4.22 4.53
CA ALA A 217 5.91 5.04 3.37
C ALA A 217 5.77 6.52 3.73
N GLU A 218 5.16 6.84 4.88
CA GLU A 218 5.09 8.22 5.40
C GLU A 218 6.50 8.78 5.68
N GLN A 219 7.37 8.00 6.32
CA GLN A 219 8.76 8.40 6.57
C GLN A 219 9.52 8.66 5.28
N GLN A 220 9.33 7.81 4.27
CA GLN A 220 9.93 7.98 2.95
C GLN A 220 9.47 9.28 2.27
N GLN A 221 8.18 9.60 2.33
CA GLN A 221 7.65 10.86 1.79
C GLN A 221 8.24 12.09 2.50
N VAL A 222 8.41 12.02 3.83
CA VAL A 222 9.06 13.10 4.60
C VAL A 222 10.52 13.25 4.18
N ALA A 223 11.25 12.16 4.02
CA ALA A 223 12.64 12.19 3.56
C ALA A 223 12.77 12.82 2.16
N GLU A 224 11.91 12.43 1.22
CA GLU A 224 11.88 13.01 -0.13
C GLU A 224 11.52 14.49 -0.15
N ARG A 225 10.63 14.93 0.75
CA ARG A 225 10.31 16.36 0.92
C ARG A 225 11.52 17.13 1.44
N LEU A 226 12.15 16.65 2.50
CA LEU A 226 13.33 17.30 3.09
C LEU A 226 14.50 17.36 2.10
N GLN A 227 14.69 16.31 1.29
CA GLN A 227 15.68 16.30 0.24
C GLN A 227 15.42 17.40 -0.81
N ARG A 228 14.16 17.58 -1.22
CA ARG A 228 13.79 18.67 -2.14
C ARG A 228 14.00 20.05 -1.54
N GLU A 229 13.66 20.24 -0.26
CA GLU A 229 13.91 21.50 0.45
C GLU A 229 15.41 21.79 0.60
N LEU A 230 16.22 20.76 0.86
CA LEU A 230 17.68 20.87 0.89
C LEU A 230 18.24 21.28 -0.48
N GLU A 231 17.81 20.66 -1.56
CA GLU A 231 18.28 21.05 -2.90
C GLU A 231 17.81 22.46 -3.28
N ALA A 232 16.57 22.84 -2.95
CA ALA A 232 16.09 24.20 -3.17
C ALA A 232 16.96 25.23 -2.42
N THR A 233 17.25 24.99 -1.14
CA THR A 233 18.10 25.89 -0.34
C THR A 233 19.55 25.93 -0.82
N LYS A 234 20.10 24.82 -1.33
CA LYS A 234 21.42 24.82 -1.98
C LYS A 234 21.42 25.70 -3.24
N THR A 235 20.38 25.60 -4.08
CA THR A 235 20.30 26.45 -5.28
C THR A 235 20.19 27.93 -4.93
N THR A 236 19.38 28.29 -3.93
CA THR A 236 19.27 29.69 -3.49
C THR A 236 20.59 30.17 -2.89
N LEU A 237 21.26 29.37 -2.08
CA LEU A 237 22.57 29.70 -1.54
C LEU A 237 23.58 29.97 -2.67
N ALA A 238 23.68 29.08 -3.66
CA ALA A 238 24.58 29.27 -4.80
C ALA A 238 24.30 30.58 -5.56
N THR A 239 23.01 30.93 -5.76
CA THR A 239 22.66 32.21 -6.42
C THR A 239 23.08 33.42 -5.58
N VAL A 240 22.89 33.36 -4.26
CA VAL A 240 23.28 34.43 -3.34
C VAL A 240 24.80 34.56 -3.25
N GLU A 241 25.55 33.45 -3.27
CA GLU A 241 27.01 33.44 -3.29
C GLU A 241 27.57 34.14 -4.54
N VAL A 242 27.00 33.84 -5.71
CA VAL A 242 27.36 34.50 -6.98
C VAL A 242 27.06 36.00 -6.92
N GLU A 243 25.90 36.39 -6.39
CA GLU A 243 25.57 37.80 -6.23
C GLU A 243 26.51 38.50 -5.23
N ASN A 244 26.85 37.85 -4.13
CA ASN A 244 27.79 38.38 -3.14
C ASN A 244 29.16 38.63 -3.79
N GLN A 245 29.67 37.67 -4.56
CA GLN A 245 30.92 37.80 -5.29
C GLN A 245 30.87 38.96 -6.30
N ARG A 246 29.75 39.10 -7.02
CA ARG A 246 29.52 40.24 -7.92
C ARG A 246 29.57 41.56 -7.17
N LEU A 247 28.89 41.67 -6.03
CA LEU A 247 28.88 42.89 -5.22
C LEU A 247 30.27 43.21 -4.65
N ARG A 248 31.03 42.20 -4.21
CA ARG A 248 32.43 42.39 -3.76
C ARG A 248 33.30 42.98 -4.86
N SER A 249 33.26 42.41 -6.07
CA SER A 249 34.04 42.94 -7.21
C SER A 249 33.68 44.40 -7.56
N LYS A 250 32.39 44.76 -7.45
CA LYS A 250 31.92 46.15 -7.61
C LYS A 250 32.46 47.06 -6.50
N GLY A 251 32.44 46.59 -5.25
CA GLY A 251 33.01 47.28 -4.10
C GLY A 251 34.50 47.59 -4.31
N GLU A 252 35.30 46.59 -4.67
CA GLU A 252 36.73 46.77 -4.97
C GLU A 252 36.97 47.75 -6.11
N SER A 253 36.16 47.70 -7.18
CA SER A 253 36.27 48.65 -8.27
C SER A 253 35.92 50.08 -7.83
N ALA A 254 34.93 50.24 -6.95
CA ALA A 254 34.54 51.55 -6.42
C ALA A 254 35.63 52.10 -5.51
N GLU A 255 36.20 51.28 -4.64
CA GLU A 255 37.32 51.63 -3.75
C GLU A 255 38.56 52.06 -4.54
N LYS A 256 38.90 51.35 -5.63
CA LYS A 256 39.99 51.78 -6.53
C LYS A 256 39.72 53.16 -7.14
N LYS A 257 38.46 53.50 -7.44
CA LYS A 257 38.09 54.82 -7.96
C LYS A 257 38.18 55.89 -6.88
N THR A 258 37.72 55.61 -5.66
CA THR A 258 37.82 56.57 -4.56
C THR A 258 39.27 56.89 -4.24
N LEU A 259 40.15 55.89 -4.15
CA LEU A 259 41.59 56.10 -3.93
C LEU A 259 42.25 56.95 -5.04
N ARG A 260 41.86 56.74 -6.31
CA ARG A 260 42.35 57.57 -7.44
C ARG A 260 41.89 59.02 -7.33
N LEU A 261 40.63 59.23 -6.96
CA LEU A 261 40.08 60.59 -6.78
C LEU A 261 40.71 61.28 -5.57
N GLU A 262 40.93 60.56 -4.48
CA GLU A 262 41.60 61.06 -3.28
C GLU A 262 43.05 61.46 -3.58
N ALA A 263 43.80 60.62 -4.31
CA ALA A 263 45.14 60.97 -4.78
C ALA A 263 45.14 62.26 -5.63
N LYS A 264 44.14 62.42 -6.51
CA LYS A 264 43.99 63.63 -7.33
C LYS A 264 43.67 64.86 -6.49
N ILE A 265 42.78 64.73 -5.49
CA ILE A 265 42.46 65.81 -4.55
C ILE A 265 43.72 66.22 -3.77
N ASN A 266 44.51 65.25 -3.30
CA ASN A 266 45.76 65.52 -2.58
C ASN A 266 46.78 66.25 -3.47
N ALA A 267 46.92 65.86 -4.74
CA ALA A 267 47.78 66.55 -5.70
C ALA A 267 47.33 68.00 -5.95
N LEU A 268 46.03 68.22 -6.21
CA LEU A 268 45.46 69.56 -6.39
C LEU A 268 45.60 70.43 -5.13
N ASN A 269 45.46 69.84 -3.94
CA ASN A 269 45.69 70.54 -2.68
C ASN A 269 47.15 70.95 -2.51
N ALA A 270 48.11 70.10 -2.90
CA ALA A 270 49.53 70.43 -2.88
C ALA A 270 49.86 71.58 -3.87
N GLU A 271 49.33 71.52 -5.09
CA GLU A 271 49.47 72.58 -6.09
C GLU A 271 48.87 73.90 -5.59
N LYS A 272 47.65 73.85 -5.03
CA LYS A 272 47.00 75.01 -4.39
C LYS A 272 47.85 75.62 -3.29
N VAL A 273 48.58 74.81 -2.51
CA VAL A 273 49.50 75.30 -1.48
C VAL A 273 50.73 75.96 -2.12
N SER A 274 51.31 75.39 -3.17
CA SER A 274 52.43 76.00 -3.92
C SER A 274 52.05 77.35 -4.51
N LEU A 275 50.92 77.40 -5.24
CA LEU A 275 50.41 78.63 -5.85
C LEU A 275 50.10 79.70 -4.79
N LYS A 276 49.57 79.31 -3.62
CA LYS A 276 49.39 80.25 -2.50
C LYS A 276 50.72 80.81 -1.98
N LYS A 277 51.78 79.99 -1.94
CA LYS A 277 53.11 80.43 -1.51
C LYS A 277 53.71 81.39 -2.55
N GLU A 278 53.63 81.04 -3.83
CA GLU A 278 54.07 81.88 -4.95
C GLU A 278 53.31 83.22 -5.00
N ALA A 279 51.99 83.20 -4.82
CA ALA A 279 51.18 84.42 -4.76
C ALA A 279 51.58 85.34 -3.60
N LYS A 280 51.83 84.78 -2.40
CA LYS A 280 52.35 85.55 -1.26
C LYS A 280 53.74 86.13 -1.52
N GLU A 281 54.59 85.40 -2.24
CA GLU A 281 55.93 85.88 -2.59
C GLU A 281 55.89 86.96 -3.68
N ALA A 282 55.06 86.78 -4.71
CA ALA A 282 54.79 87.80 -5.72
C ALA A 282 54.23 89.08 -5.07
N GLN A 283 53.28 88.96 -4.15
CA GLN A 283 52.75 90.09 -3.38
C GLN A 283 53.85 90.79 -2.56
N ARG A 284 54.80 90.05 -1.97
CA ARG A 284 55.95 90.65 -1.27
C ARG A 284 56.85 91.42 -2.23
N ARG A 285 57.20 90.84 -3.38
CA ARG A 285 58.00 91.51 -4.42
C ARG A 285 57.32 92.77 -4.96
N GLU A 286 56.01 92.73 -5.16
CA GLU A 286 55.23 93.90 -5.56
C GLU A 286 55.25 94.99 -4.48
N MET A 287 55.10 94.63 -3.21
CA MET A 287 55.24 95.58 -2.09
C MET A 287 56.66 96.17 -1.99
N GLU A 288 57.70 95.40 -2.28
CA GLU A 288 59.08 95.88 -2.32
C GLU A 288 59.29 96.83 -3.50
N ALA A 289 58.87 96.46 -4.71
CA ALA A 289 58.96 97.33 -5.89
C ALA A 289 58.17 98.64 -5.71
N THR A 290 56.98 98.59 -5.12
CA THR A 290 56.20 99.80 -4.80
C THR A 290 56.88 100.68 -3.75
N ARG A 291 57.56 100.08 -2.75
CA ARG A 291 58.40 100.82 -1.79
C ARG A 291 59.63 101.45 -2.43
N GLU A 292 60.29 100.75 -3.35
CA GLU A 292 61.42 101.27 -4.12
C GLU A 292 60.99 102.42 -5.02
N LEU A 293 59.91 102.27 -5.79
CA LEU A 293 59.32 103.34 -6.60
C LEU A 293 58.90 104.54 -5.76
N ALA A 294 58.34 104.32 -4.57
CA ALA A 294 58.03 105.42 -3.65
C ALA A 294 59.29 106.13 -3.14
N SER A 295 60.36 105.37 -2.86
CA SER A 295 61.66 105.91 -2.44
C SER A 295 62.35 106.68 -3.57
N THR A 296 62.39 106.15 -4.79
CA THR A 296 62.93 106.86 -5.96
C THR A 296 62.10 108.09 -6.31
N ARG A 297 60.77 108.02 -6.22
CA ARG A 297 59.90 109.19 -6.36
C ARG A 297 60.19 110.27 -5.30
N LYS A 298 60.41 109.88 -4.03
CA LYS A 298 60.82 110.81 -2.98
C LYS A 298 62.18 111.46 -3.27
N LEU A 299 63.15 110.67 -3.72
CA LEU A 299 64.49 111.18 -4.11
C LEU A 299 64.40 112.11 -5.32
N TRP A 300 63.63 111.75 -6.33
CA TRP A 300 63.38 112.58 -7.52
C TRP A 300 62.70 113.91 -7.15
N LEU A 301 61.69 113.87 -6.27
CA LEU A 301 61.06 115.07 -5.70
C LEU A 301 62.05 115.91 -4.88
N SER A 302 62.95 115.28 -4.11
CA SER A 302 63.99 115.96 -3.34
C SER A 302 65.08 116.60 -4.21
N MET A 303 65.34 116.07 -5.42
CA MET A 303 66.28 116.67 -6.39
C MET A 303 65.64 117.79 -7.22
N HIS A 304 64.31 117.84 -7.30
CA HIS A 304 63.56 118.85 -8.03
C HIS A 304 62.99 119.99 -7.15
N THR A 305 63.33 120.08 -5.87
CA THR A 305 63.01 121.24 -5.04
C THR A 305 64.13 122.28 -5.05
N SER A 306 64.07 123.17 -6.04
CA SER A 306 64.72 124.50 -6.01
C SER A 306 63.93 125.47 -6.88
N THR A 307 62.71 125.84 -6.46
CA THR A 307 62.15 127.22 -6.36
C THR A 307 60.61 127.20 -6.23
N PRO A 308 60.00 128.22 -5.56
CA PRO A 308 58.63 128.17 -5.05
C PRO A 308 57.62 129.01 -5.88
N ASP A 309 56.34 128.65 -5.85
CA ASP A 309 55.16 129.54 -5.90
C ASP A 309 53.89 128.65 -5.89
N SER A 310 52.95 128.74 -4.93
CA SER A 310 51.96 129.79 -4.58
C SER A 310 50.72 129.82 -5.51
N TYR A 311 49.53 129.84 -4.86
CA TYR A 311 48.14 130.03 -5.37
C TYR A 311 47.47 128.87 -6.16
N ASP A 312 46.16 128.57 -6.12
CA ASP A 312 44.96 128.97 -5.35
C ASP A 312 43.77 128.07 -5.81
N LYS A 313 42.71 127.99 -4.99
CA LYS A 313 41.29 127.62 -5.27
C LYS A 313 40.95 126.21 -5.81
N ARG A 314 40.16 125.43 -5.05
CA ARG A 314 38.68 125.34 -5.08
C ARG A 314 38.13 124.95 -6.45
N ASP A 315 37.51 123.77 -6.55
CA ASP A 315 36.05 123.70 -6.48
C ASP A 315 35.50 122.29 -6.30
N GLN A 316 34.41 122.26 -5.55
CA GLN A 316 33.50 121.14 -5.31
C GLN A 316 32.70 120.82 -6.56
N ALA A 317 32.46 119.54 -6.84
CA ALA A 317 31.17 119.09 -7.38
C ALA A 317 30.99 117.57 -7.21
N PRO A 318 29.74 117.08 -7.11
CA PRO A 318 29.40 115.90 -6.33
C PRO A 318 29.01 114.67 -7.17
N GLY A 319 29.07 113.51 -6.50
CA GLY A 319 28.06 112.46 -6.52
C GLY A 319 27.57 111.89 -7.85
N TYR A 320 27.86 110.61 -8.09
CA TYR A 320 26.84 109.69 -8.58
C TYR A 320 27.18 108.24 -8.17
N CYS A 321 26.23 107.62 -7.47
CA CYS A 321 26.16 106.19 -7.15
C CYS A 321 25.75 105.40 -8.42
N PRO A 322 25.91 104.07 -8.49
CA PRO A 322 24.83 103.25 -7.94
C PRO A 322 25.25 101.91 -7.32
N GLN A 323 24.52 101.57 -6.26
CA GLN A 323 24.19 100.20 -5.90
C GLN A 323 23.56 99.47 -7.08
N THR A 324 24.01 98.24 -7.37
CA THR A 324 23.15 97.23 -7.99
C THR A 324 23.23 95.95 -7.17
N SER A 325 22.16 95.75 -6.39
CA SER A 325 21.63 94.44 -6.03
C SER A 325 20.94 93.86 -7.28
N LEU A 326 21.15 92.57 -7.57
CA LEU A 326 20.21 91.65 -8.25
C LEU A 326 20.85 90.26 -8.22
N ARG A 327 20.34 89.37 -7.34
CA ARG A 327 19.36 88.31 -7.63
C ARG A 327 19.91 87.10 -8.38
N GLY A 328 19.86 85.95 -7.70
CA GLY A 328 18.86 84.94 -8.04
C GLY A 328 19.37 83.59 -8.56
N ARG A 329 18.91 82.52 -7.86
CA ARG A 329 18.43 81.19 -8.34
C ARG A 329 19.39 80.41 -9.26
N ILE A 330 19.69 79.12 -9.05
CA ILE A 330 18.94 77.96 -8.54
C ILE A 330 19.96 77.06 -7.82
#